data_AF-A0A534JY10-F1
#
_entry.id   AF-A0A534JY10-F1
#
_cell.length_a   1.000
_cell.length_b   1.000
_cell.length_c   1.000
_cell.angle_alpha   90.00
_cell.angle_beta   90.00
_cell.angle_gamma   90.00
#
_symmetry.space_group_name_H-M   'P 1'
#
loop_
_entity.id
_entity.type
_entity.pdbx_description
1 polymer ?
#
loop_
_entity_poly.entity_id
_entity_poly.type
_entity_poly.pdbx_seq_one_letter_code
_entity_poly.pdbx_strand_id
1 'polypeptide(L)'
;MDRIGIYQALARCHEKLGDVKSAGQWRRKAGSAYLTLSDDAMAKDERQYLSLVEYRNAVQDLAGDPSLKEIAGEYKSVLAENWKGGPEGLTHEGLFGGVFLMGLGDHAAAARYLFDSAEAISEQATEARDPALREAARRAYELAHEAAMKSGNMQVAQVAKVRATDLAQPAP
;
A
#
# COMPACT_ATOMS: atom_id res chain seq x y z
N MET A 1 3.65 -26.12 7.86
CA MET A 1 4.19 -24.80 8.26
C MET A 1 5.63 -24.54 7.77
N ASP A 2 6.11 -25.17 6.69
CA ASP A 2 7.58 -25.21 6.43
C ASP A 2 8.06 -24.33 5.24
N ARG A 3 7.23 -24.09 4.21
CA ARG A 3 7.71 -23.42 2.97
C ARG A 3 7.81 -21.90 3.06
N ILE A 4 6.93 -21.25 3.81
CA ILE A 4 6.89 -19.78 3.91
C ILE A 4 8.18 -19.25 4.55
N GLY A 5 8.58 -19.81 5.70
CA GLY A 5 9.81 -19.42 6.38
C GLY A 5 11.07 -19.62 5.53
N ILE A 6 11.11 -20.69 4.73
CA ILE A 6 12.19 -20.94 3.76
C ILE A 6 12.21 -19.85 2.68
N TYR A 7 11.07 -19.49 2.10
CA TYR A 7 10.99 -18.42 1.10
C TYR A 7 11.44 -17.08 1.67
N GLN A 8 11.01 -16.72 2.87
CA GLN A 8 11.43 -15.50 3.56
C GLN A 8 12.94 -15.49 3.87
N ALA A 9 13.49 -16.64 4.28
CA ALA A 9 14.93 -16.76 4.53
C ALA A 9 15.74 -16.58 3.24
N LEU A 10 15.31 -17.22 2.14
CA LEU A 10 15.94 -17.07 0.84
C LEU A 10 15.87 -15.63 0.33
N ALA A 11 14.71 -14.96 0.49
CA ALA A 11 14.56 -13.55 0.14
C ALA A 11 15.61 -12.68 0.86
N ARG A 12 15.74 -12.83 2.19
CA ARG A 12 16.73 -12.09 2.99
C ARG A 12 18.17 -12.41 2.61
N CYS A 13 18.47 -13.66 2.24
CA CYS A 13 19.80 -14.03 1.76
C CYS A 13 20.15 -13.31 0.46
N HIS A 14 19.26 -13.34 -0.54
CA HIS A 14 19.48 -12.65 -1.82
C HIS A 14 19.57 -11.13 -1.65
N GLU A 15 18.73 -10.54 -0.80
CA GLU A 15 18.81 -9.11 -0.46
C GLU A 15 20.18 -8.74 0.11
N LYS A 16 20.71 -9.52 1.07
CA LYS A 16 22.05 -9.30 1.64
C LYS A 16 23.18 -9.48 0.63
N LEU A 17 22.97 -10.28 -0.41
CA LEU A 17 23.93 -10.50 -1.50
C LEU A 17 23.81 -9.43 -2.61
N GLY A 18 22.86 -8.49 -2.49
CA GLY A 18 22.60 -7.47 -3.51
C GLY A 18 21.77 -7.96 -4.71
N ASP A 19 21.30 -9.20 -4.68
CA ASP A 19 20.46 -9.80 -5.72
C ASP A 19 18.97 -9.53 -5.43
N VAL A 20 18.59 -8.25 -5.55
CA VAL A 20 17.23 -7.78 -5.24
C VAL A 20 16.16 -8.46 -6.10
N LYS A 21 16.49 -8.85 -7.33
CA LYS A 21 15.53 -9.51 -8.22
C LYS A 21 15.11 -10.88 -7.70
N SER A 22 16.08 -11.71 -7.32
CA SER A 22 15.75 -13.00 -6.70
C SER A 22 15.10 -12.81 -5.34
N ALA A 23 15.47 -11.79 -4.56
CA ALA A 23 14.78 -11.46 -3.30
C ALA A 23 13.28 -11.21 -3.53
N GLY A 24 12.93 -10.38 -4.52
CA GLY A 24 11.54 -10.11 -4.88
C GLY A 24 10.76 -11.34 -5.35
N GLN A 25 11.40 -12.23 -6.12
CA GLN A 25 10.76 -13.50 -6.54
C GLN A 25 10.46 -14.41 -5.35
N TRP A 26 11.34 -14.46 -4.35
CA TRP A 26 11.10 -15.23 -3.13
C TRP A 26 10.01 -14.61 -2.25
N ARG A 27 9.96 -13.28 -2.16
CA ARG A 27 8.87 -12.55 -1.49
C ARG A 27 7.51 -12.81 -2.13
N ARG A 28 7.41 -12.79 -3.48
CA ARG A 28 6.19 -13.20 -4.21
C ARG A 28 5.73 -14.61 -3.82
N LYS A 29 6.67 -15.57 -3.78
CA LYS A 29 6.37 -16.95 -3.36
C LYS A 29 5.90 -17.04 -1.92
N ALA A 30 6.47 -16.27 -1.00
CA ALA A 30 6.03 -16.19 0.38
C ALA A 30 4.61 -15.62 0.49
N GLY A 31 4.33 -14.51 -0.19
CA GLY A 31 2.99 -13.89 -0.21
C GLY A 31 1.92 -14.84 -0.74
N SER A 32 2.18 -15.46 -1.90
CA SER A 32 1.28 -16.48 -2.45
C SER A 32 1.07 -17.65 -1.50
N ALA A 33 2.13 -18.14 -0.84
CA ALA A 33 2.02 -19.26 0.09
C ALA A 33 1.18 -18.94 1.34
N TYR A 34 1.21 -17.71 1.86
CA TYR A 34 0.31 -17.29 2.94
C TYR A 34 -1.16 -17.44 2.54
N LEU A 35 -1.53 -17.07 1.30
CA LEU A 35 -2.91 -17.17 0.81
C LEU A 35 -3.42 -18.62 0.68
N THR A 36 -2.52 -19.60 0.65
CA THR A 36 -2.89 -21.03 0.56
C THR A 36 -3.08 -21.71 1.92
N LEU A 37 -2.79 -21.02 3.02
CA LEU A 37 -3.02 -21.56 4.37
C LEU A 37 -4.51 -21.68 4.67
N SER A 38 -4.88 -22.76 5.36
CA SER A 38 -6.22 -22.91 5.93
C SER A 38 -6.40 -22.01 7.15
N ASP A 39 -7.65 -21.76 7.53
CA ASP A 39 -7.99 -21.01 8.76
C ASP A 39 -7.44 -21.69 10.02
N ASP A 40 -7.38 -23.03 10.04
CA ASP A 40 -6.80 -23.80 11.15
C ASP A 40 -5.29 -23.55 11.34
N ALA A 41 -4.59 -23.24 10.25
CA ALA A 41 -3.16 -22.98 10.29
C ALA A 41 -2.84 -21.53 10.66
N MET A 42 -3.68 -20.58 10.25
CA MET A 42 -3.55 -19.15 10.50
C MET A 42 -4.86 -18.44 10.17
N ALA A 43 -5.30 -17.52 11.04
CA ALA A 43 -6.51 -16.75 10.82
C ALA A 43 -6.48 -16.00 9.48
N LYS A 44 -7.65 -15.83 8.85
CA LYS A 44 -7.77 -15.21 7.51
C LYS A 44 -7.13 -13.84 7.45
N ASP A 45 -7.43 -12.98 8.41
CA ASP A 45 -6.98 -11.60 8.38
C ASP A 45 -5.46 -11.52 8.58
N GLU A 46 -4.89 -12.37 9.43
CA GLU A 46 -3.45 -12.46 9.66
C GLU A 46 -2.73 -12.92 8.39
N ARG A 47 -3.17 -14.01 7.73
CA ARG A 47 -2.52 -14.48 6.49
C ARG A 47 -2.69 -13.50 5.32
N GLN A 48 -3.80 -12.78 5.27
CA GLN A 48 -4.04 -11.73 4.27
C GLN A 48 -3.08 -10.55 4.47
N TYR A 49 -2.89 -10.11 5.72
CA TYR A 49 -1.97 -9.03 6.03
C TYR A 49 -0.52 -9.43 5.78
N LEU A 50 -0.09 -10.62 6.22
CA LEU A 50 1.27 -11.11 5.96
C LEU A 50 1.52 -11.31 4.47
N SER A 51 0.53 -11.77 3.70
CA SER A 51 0.61 -11.82 2.24
C SER A 51 0.80 -10.42 1.65
N LEU A 52 0.03 -9.43 2.10
CA LEU A 52 0.14 -8.04 1.65
C LEU A 52 1.56 -7.49 1.86
N VAL A 53 2.12 -7.71 3.05
CA VAL A 53 3.49 -7.29 3.39
C VAL A 53 4.52 -7.92 2.46
N GLU A 54 4.43 -9.22 2.19
CA GLU A 54 5.34 -9.90 1.27
C GLU A 54 5.19 -9.39 -0.17
N TYR A 55 3.97 -9.17 -0.64
CA TYR A 55 3.73 -8.62 -1.97
C TYR A 55 4.22 -7.17 -2.11
N ARG A 56 4.03 -6.32 -1.10
CA ARG A 56 4.59 -4.97 -1.05
C ARG A 56 6.10 -5.00 -1.20
N ASN A 57 6.75 -5.86 -0.42
CA ASN A 57 8.21 -6.01 -0.46
C ASN A 57 8.68 -6.59 -1.81
N ALA A 58 7.89 -7.46 -2.44
CA ALA A 58 8.20 -8.02 -3.76
C ALA A 58 8.13 -6.96 -4.87
N VAL A 59 7.09 -6.13 -4.90
CA VAL A 59 6.96 -5.07 -5.92
C VAL A 59 8.02 -3.98 -5.76
N GLN A 60 8.48 -3.72 -4.53
CA GLN A 60 9.59 -2.80 -4.28
C GLN A 60 10.92 -3.35 -4.83
N ASP A 61 11.23 -4.62 -4.54
CA ASP A 61 12.47 -5.27 -5.01
C ASP A 61 12.54 -5.42 -6.53
N LEU A 62 11.38 -5.57 -7.18
CA LEU A 62 11.26 -5.79 -8.62
C LEU A 62 11.01 -4.49 -9.38
N ALA A 63 11.27 -3.33 -8.78
CA ALA A 63 11.24 -2.05 -9.46
C ALA A 63 12.17 -2.08 -10.69
N GLY A 64 11.60 -1.80 -11.87
CA GLY A 64 12.33 -1.84 -13.15
C GLY A 64 12.51 -3.23 -13.74
N ASP A 65 12.05 -4.30 -13.08
CA ASP A 65 12.05 -5.64 -13.66
C ASP A 65 10.82 -5.87 -14.56
N PRO A 66 10.97 -6.53 -15.72
CA PRO A 66 9.83 -6.81 -16.62
C PRO A 66 8.69 -7.61 -15.98
N SER A 67 9.00 -8.44 -14.96
CA SER A 67 7.99 -9.22 -14.24
C SER A 67 7.08 -8.39 -13.33
N LEU A 68 7.43 -7.13 -13.06
CA LEU A 68 6.68 -6.24 -12.16
C LEU A 68 5.21 -6.11 -12.57
N LYS A 69 4.90 -6.09 -13.86
CA LYS A 69 3.52 -5.91 -14.35
C LYS A 69 2.58 -7.03 -13.89
N GLU A 70 3.07 -8.28 -13.89
CA GLU A 70 2.30 -9.42 -13.42
C GLU A 70 2.08 -9.33 -11.90
N ILE A 71 3.15 -9.03 -11.17
CA ILE A 71 3.16 -9.03 -9.70
C ILE A 71 2.38 -7.83 -9.15
N ALA A 72 2.37 -6.70 -9.86
CA ALA A 72 1.52 -5.56 -9.54
C ALA A 72 0.03 -5.91 -9.51
N GLY A 73 -0.42 -6.79 -10.42
CA GLY A 73 -1.80 -7.29 -10.44
C GLY A 73 -2.13 -8.15 -9.22
N GLU A 74 -1.20 -8.99 -8.78
CA GLU A 74 -1.33 -9.79 -7.56
C GLU A 74 -1.35 -8.90 -6.32
N TYR A 75 -0.38 -7.98 -6.19
CA TYR A 75 -0.32 -7.01 -5.09
C TYR A 75 -1.60 -6.18 -5.01
N LYS A 76 -2.09 -5.65 -6.13
CA LYS A 76 -3.33 -4.87 -6.17
C LYS A 76 -4.52 -5.68 -5.66
N SER A 77 -4.61 -6.95 -6.05
CA SER A 77 -5.70 -7.85 -5.60
C SER A 77 -5.64 -8.10 -4.09
N VAL A 78 -4.44 -8.35 -3.55
CA VAL A 78 -4.24 -8.58 -2.11
C VAL A 78 -4.49 -7.31 -1.30
N LEU A 79 -4.02 -6.15 -1.78
CA LEU A 79 -4.32 -4.85 -1.18
C LEU A 79 -5.83 -4.62 -1.14
N ALA A 80 -6.54 -4.84 -2.25
CA ALA A 80 -7.98 -4.65 -2.31
C ALA A 80 -8.75 -5.57 -1.35
N GLU A 81 -8.29 -6.81 -1.13
CA GLU A 81 -8.90 -7.72 -0.15
C GLU A 81 -8.72 -7.20 1.28
N ASN A 82 -7.50 -6.80 1.65
CA ASN A 82 -7.20 -6.22 2.96
C ASN A 82 -7.96 -4.89 3.18
N TRP A 83 -8.17 -4.11 2.12
CA TRP A 83 -8.85 -2.81 2.17
C TRP A 83 -10.38 -2.88 2.32
N LYS A 84 -10.98 -4.08 2.30
CA LYS A 84 -12.45 -4.22 2.46
C LYS A 84 -12.95 -3.74 3.82
N GLY A 85 -12.11 -3.81 4.85
CA GLY A 85 -12.44 -3.36 6.20
C GLY A 85 -12.28 -1.86 6.42
N GLY A 86 -11.68 -1.14 5.47
CA GLY A 86 -11.31 0.27 5.62
C GLY A 86 -9.79 0.47 5.73
N PRO A 87 -9.35 1.74 5.79
CA PRO A 87 -7.93 2.13 5.89
C PRO A 87 -7.32 1.97 7.29
N GLU A 88 -8.13 1.73 8.33
CA GLU A 88 -7.67 1.67 9.72
C GLU A 88 -6.62 0.57 9.92
N GLY A 89 -5.46 0.94 10.46
CA GLY A 89 -4.32 0.02 10.59
C GLY A 89 -3.57 -0.31 9.29
N LEU A 90 -4.04 0.20 8.14
CA LEU A 90 -3.46 -0.03 6.82
C LEU A 90 -3.00 1.24 6.11
N THR A 91 -3.01 2.40 6.78
CA THR A 91 -2.67 3.70 6.16
C THR A 91 -1.30 3.69 5.49
N HIS A 92 -0.29 3.04 6.08
CA HIS A 92 1.02 2.85 5.43
C HIS A 92 0.92 2.04 4.13
N GLU A 93 0.15 0.95 4.13
CA GLU A 93 -0.06 0.11 2.94
C GLU A 93 -0.82 0.86 1.85
N GLY A 94 -1.81 1.69 2.23
CA GLY A 94 -2.56 2.52 1.30
C GLY A 94 -1.74 3.65 0.69
N LEU A 95 -0.88 4.30 1.48
CA LEU A 95 0.04 5.32 0.96
C LEU A 95 1.04 4.69 -0.02
N PHE A 96 1.66 3.57 0.35
CA PHE A 96 2.57 2.85 -0.56
C PHE A 96 1.83 2.41 -1.82
N GLY A 97 0.70 1.72 -1.66
CA GLY A 97 -0.08 1.18 -2.77
C GLY A 97 -0.59 2.27 -3.70
N GLY A 98 -1.01 3.39 -3.13
CA GLY A 98 -1.42 4.59 -3.84
C GLY A 98 -0.32 5.14 -4.75
N VAL A 99 0.86 5.40 -4.20
CA VAL A 99 2.02 5.90 -4.97
C VAL A 99 2.48 4.88 -6.00
N PHE A 100 2.54 3.60 -5.63
CA PHE A 100 2.93 2.52 -6.53
C PHE A 100 2.01 2.40 -7.75
N LEU A 101 0.69 2.35 -7.52
CA LEU A 101 -0.31 2.25 -8.57
C LEU A 101 -0.34 3.51 -9.45
N MET A 102 -0.10 4.67 -8.85
CA MET A 102 0.06 5.93 -9.60
C MET A 102 1.25 5.86 -10.55
N GLY A 103 2.39 5.31 -10.10
CA GLY A 103 3.57 5.08 -10.94
C GLY A 103 3.33 4.10 -12.09
N LEU A 104 2.37 3.18 -11.95
CA LEU A 104 1.94 2.26 -13.01
C LEU A 104 0.85 2.84 -13.93
N GLY A 105 0.40 4.07 -13.68
CA GLY A 105 -0.67 4.72 -14.44
C GLY A 105 -2.09 4.33 -14.02
N ASP A 106 -2.26 3.53 -12.97
CA ASP A 106 -3.56 3.20 -12.39
C ASP A 106 -4.03 4.29 -11.43
N HIS A 107 -4.31 5.46 -12.03
CA HIS A 107 -4.64 6.67 -11.30
C HIS A 107 -5.97 6.57 -10.54
N ALA A 108 -6.91 5.76 -11.01
CA ALA A 108 -8.20 5.58 -10.35
C ALA A 108 -8.05 4.83 -9.02
N ALA A 109 -7.32 3.71 -9.02
CA ALA A 109 -7.05 2.98 -7.79
C ALA A 109 -6.13 3.77 -6.86
N ALA A 110 -5.13 4.45 -7.40
CA ALA A 110 -4.24 5.31 -6.63
C ALA A 110 -5.00 6.40 -5.87
N ALA A 111 -5.89 7.13 -6.56
CA ALA A 111 -6.69 8.19 -5.95
C ALA A 111 -7.49 7.67 -4.75
N ARG A 112 -8.09 6.47 -4.86
CA ARG A 112 -8.84 5.84 -3.77
C ARG A 112 -7.95 5.56 -2.55
N TYR A 113 -6.87 4.81 -2.73
CA TYR A 113 -6.02 4.42 -1.59
C TYR A 113 -5.36 5.62 -0.92
N LEU A 114 -4.92 6.61 -1.70
CA LEU A 114 -4.34 7.84 -1.17
C LEU A 114 -5.38 8.67 -0.39
N PHE A 115 -6.60 8.80 -0.93
CA PHE A 115 -7.66 9.56 -0.30
C PHE A 115 -8.13 8.91 1.00
N ASP A 116 -8.46 7.61 0.97
CA ASP A 116 -8.92 6.85 2.14
C ASP A 116 -7.85 6.88 3.26
N SER A 117 -6.57 6.73 2.90
CA SER A 117 -5.46 6.85 3.85
C SER A 117 -5.33 8.27 4.41
N ALA A 118 -5.52 9.30 3.58
CA ALA A 118 -5.45 10.69 4.00
C ALA A 118 -6.57 11.06 4.99
N GLU A 119 -7.81 10.58 4.78
CA GLU A 119 -8.91 10.77 5.74
C GLU A 119 -8.57 10.15 7.08
N ALA A 120 -8.18 8.87 7.11
CA ALA A 120 -7.81 8.18 8.36
C ALA A 120 -6.63 8.84 9.09
N ILE A 121 -5.57 9.25 8.37
CA ILE A 121 -4.43 9.96 8.98
C ILE A 121 -4.87 11.34 9.49
N SER A 122 -5.77 12.04 8.79
CA SER A 122 -6.24 13.37 9.22
C SER A 122 -7.09 13.33 10.49
N GLU A 123 -7.89 12.28 10.67
CA GLU A 123 -8.63 12.02 11.91
C GLU A 123 -7.65 11.76 13.07
N GLN A 124 -6.69 10.84 12.87
CA GLN A 124 -5.63 10.57 13.85
C GLN A 124 -4.82 11.82 14.21
N ALA A 125 -4.47 12.65 13.22
CA ALA A 125 -3.76 13.90 13.43
C ALA A 125 -4.55 14.88 14.30
N THR A 126 -5.87 14.92 14.12
CA THR A 126 -6.77 15.79 14.89
C THR A 126 -6.88 15.32 16.34
N GLU A 127 -7.08 14.02 16.55
CA GLU A 127 -7.17 13.42 17.89
C GLU A 127 -5.86 13.56 18.67
N ALA A 128 -4.73 13.26 18.02
CA ALA A 128 -3.40 13.33 18.64
C ALA A 128 -2.83 14.75 18.72
N ARG A 129 -3.43 15.72 18.02
CA ARG A 129 -2.88 17.07 17.78
C ARG A 129 -1.45 17.01 17.24
N ASP A 130 -1.19 16.06 16.35
CA ASP A 130 0.16 15.80 15.82
C ASP A 130 0.38 16.56 14.50
N PRO A 131 1.28 17.57 14.48
CA PRO A 131 1.57 18.34 13.28
C PRO A 131 2.25 17.51 12.17
N ALA A 132 3.00 16.46 12.51
CA ALA A 132 3.63 15.58 11.53
C ALA A 132 2.60 14.70 10.83
N LEU A 133 1.63 14.14 11.56
CA LEU A 133 0.51 13.41 10.97
C LEU A 133 -0.37 14.35 10.14
N ARG A 134 -0.59 15.58 10.59
CA ARG A 134 -1.32 16.60 9.83
C ARG A 134 -0.66 16.89 8.48
N GLU A 135 0.66 17.05 8.47
CA GLU A 135 1.45 17.26 7.24
C GLU A 135 1.44 16.01 6.34
N ALA A 136 1.51 14.81 6.92
CA ALA A 136 1.41 13.56 6.16
C ALA A 136 0.05 13.40 5.48
N ALA A 137 -1.05 13.66 6.19
CA ALA A 137 -2.40 13.66 5.62
C ALA A 137 -2.53 14.70 4.50
N ARG A 138 -2.01 15.91 4.70
CA ARG A 138 -2.00 16.97 3.68
C ARG A 138 -1.34 16.49 2.38
N ARG A 139 -0.13 15.93 2.45
CA ARG A 139 0.58 15.40 1.27
C ARG A 139 -0.17 14.24 0.61
N ALA A 140 -0.78 13.37 1.42
CA ALA A 140 -1.58 12.26 0.90
C ALA A 140 -2.79 12.78 0.11
N TYR A 141 -3.49 13.82 0.59
CA TYR A 141 -4.55 14.48 -0.18
C TYR A 141 -4.05 15.15 -1.46
N GLU A 142 -2.86 15.75 -1.46
CA GLU A 142 -2.28 16.35 -2.67
C GLU A 142 -2.01 15.29 -3.75
N LEU A 143 -1.46 14.15 -3.36
CA LEU A 143 -1.26 13.01 -4.27
C LEU A 143 -2.60 12.42 -4.72
N ALA A 144 -3.58 12.31 -3.82
CA ALA A 144 -4.92 11.85 -4.15
C ALA A 144 -5.59 12.79 -5.17
N HIS A 145 -5.43 14.11 -5.00
CA HIS A 145 -5.90 15.11 -5.95
C HIS A 145 -5.26 14.91 -7.33
N GLU A 146 -3.93 14.76 -7.41
CA GLU A 146 -3.23 14.55 -8.68
C GLU A 146 -3.71 13.28 -9.39
N ALA A 147 -3.81 12.16 -8.67
CA ALA A 147 -4.30 10.90 -9.21
C ALA A 147 -5.77 11.00 -9.65
N ALA A 148 -6.62 11.67 -8.87
CA ALA A 148 -8.03 11.88 -9.20
C ALA A 148 -8.19 12.73 -10.47
N MET A 149 -7.38 13.80 -10.63
CA MET A 149 -7.36 14.60 -11.86
C MET A 149 -6.97 13.76 -13.08
N LYS A 150 -5.92 12.94 -12.98
CA LYS A 150 -5.45 12.08 -14.07
C LYS A 150 -6.44 10.97 -14.45
N SER A 151 -7.25 10.52 -13.51
CA SER A 151 -8.30 9.52 -13.74
C SER A 151 -9.67 10.12 -14.13
N GLY A 152 -9.80 11.45 -14.15
CA GLY A 152 -11.05 12.14 -14.45
C GLY A 152 -12.08 12.14 -13.31
N ASN A 153 -11.71 11.72 -12.10
CA ASN A 153 -12.58 11.75 -10.93
C ASN A 153 -12.59 13.14 -10.29
N MET A 154 -13.32 14.08 -10.92
CA MET A 154 -13.35 15.49 -10.50
C MET A 154 -13.92 15.71 -9.10
N GLN A 155 -14.83 14.83 -8.65
CA GLN A 155 -15.41 14.92 -7.32
C GLN A 155 -14.33 14.67 -6.25
N VAL A 156 -13.62 13.55 -6.35
CA VAL A 156 -12.52 13.23 -5.41
C VAL A 156 -11.41 14.27 -5.53
N ALA A 157 -11.08 14.72 -6.74
CA ALA A 157 -10.06 15.75 -6.95
C ALA A 157 -10.41 17.04 -6.19
N GLN A 158 -11.65 17.51 -6.27
CA GLN A 158 -12.05 18.75 -5.61
C GLN A 158 -12.06 18.60 -4.08
N VAL A 159 -12.57 17.48 -3.55
CA VAL A 159 -12.58 17.23 -2.10
C VAL A 159 -11.17 17.15 -1.57
N ALA A 160 -10.29 16.37 -2.21
CA ALA A 160 -8.90 16.23 -1.80
C ALA A 160 -8.16 17.57 -1.78
N LYS A 161 -8.39 18.43 -2.77
CA LYS A 161 -7.83 19.79 -2.81
C LYS A 161 -8.28 20.65 -1.65
N VAL A 162 -9.57 20.64 -1.32
CA VAL A 162 -10.11 21.40 -0.19
C VAL A 162 -9.50 20.90 1.12
N ARG A 163 -9.50 19.58 1.35
CA ARG A 163 -8.89 18.96 2.53
C ARG A 163 -7.41 19.33 2.70
N ALA A 164 -6.61 19.24 1.62
CA ALA A 164 -5.21 19.63 1.66
C ALA A 164 -5.04 21.13 2.02
N THR A 165 -5.91 21.99 1.50
CA THR A 165 -5.89 23.43 1.79
C THR A 165 -6.24 23.72 3.25
N ASP A 166 -7.26 23.04 3.78
CA ASP A 166 -7.70 23.19 5.18
C ASP A 166 -6.60 22.74 6.15
N LEU A 167 -5.91 21.64 5.83
CA LEU A 167 -4.80 21.14 6.64
C LEU A 167 -3.55 22.04 6.59
N ALA A 168 -3.38 22.82 5.53
CA ALA A 168 -2.29 23.80 5.41
C ALA A 168 -2.50 25.03 6.30
N GLN A 169 -3.72 25.32 6.72
CA GLN A 169 -3.99 26.42 7.65
C GLN A 169 -3.52 26.07 9.07
N PRO A 170 -3.15 27.07 9.88
CA PRO A 170 -2.82 26.86 11.28
C PRO A 170 -3.98 26.14 11.98
N ALA A 171 -3.67 25.18 12.84
CA ALA A 171 -4.70 24.57 13.67
C ALA A 171 -5.35 25.66 14.56
N PRO A 172 -6.68 25.72 14.65
CA PRO A 172 -7.37 26.68 15.50
C PRO A 172 -7.08 26.47 16.99
#